data_AF-A0A8J2TA74-F1
#
_entry.id   AF-A0A8J2TA74-F1
#
_cell.length_a   1.000
_cell.length_b   1.000
_cell.length_c   1.000
_cell.angle_alpha   90.00
_cell.angle_beta   90.00
_cell.angle_gamma   90.00
#
_symmetry.space_group_name_H-M   'P 1'
#
loop_
_entity.id
_entity.type
_entity.pdbx_description
1 polymer ?
#
loop_
_entity_poly.entity_id
_entity_poly.type
_entity_poly.pdbx_seq_one_letter_code
_entity_poly.pdbx_strand_id
1 'polypeptide(L)'
;MPSDVSELHANNAVNRLLVRMLPGVSHDNGGKMVKNKKGSKAQLIDRNLKRRVQLQELDVTKLKKKQSKIKRREVRNQKRNLEHLEQLARLKVFEKHKKRGNLTEEELTHLNEIVELNHQKAKSWEMDEENKEDLFHLQKYILKGTVGDSGRSRSNKRRERTKNFNERKGASASVTRRYPGLTPGLAPVDMSDEEESSEEEREEL
;
A
#
# COMPACT_ATOMS: atom_id res chain seq x y z
N MET A 1 33.70 -40.73 -28.00
CA MET A 1 33.23 -39.36 -28.29
C MET A 1 34.44 -38.47 -28.48
N PRO A 2 34.66 -37.86 -29.66
CA PRO A 2 35.70 -36.86 -29.81
C PRO A 2 35.43 -35.71 -28.84
N SER A 3 36.48 -35.19 -28.19
CA SER A 3 36.35 -34.07 -27.27
C SER A 3 35.97 -32.78 -28.00
N ASP A 4 35.19 -31.90 -27.37
CA ASP A 4 34.78 -30.60 -27.93
C ASP A 4 35.96 -29.78 -28.49
N VAL A 5 37.15 -29.96 -27.91
CA VAL A 5 38.40 -29.32 -28.36
C VAL A 5 38.86 -29.88 -29.72
N SER A 6 38.76 -31.19 -29.92
CA SER A 6 39.10 -31.84 -31.18
C SER A 6 38.15 -31.39 -32.30
N GLU A 7 36.86 -31.29 -31.99
CA GLU A 7 35.84 -30.82 -32.93
C GLU A 7 36.04 -29.34 -33.32
N LEU A 8 36.35 -28.47 -32.35
CA LEU A 8 36.71 -27.08 -32.61
C LEU A 8 37.98 -26.95 -33.47
N HIS A 9 38.97 -27.82 -33.26
CA HIS A 9 40.20 -27.83 -34.07
C HIS A 9 39.92 -28.28 -35.50
N ALA A 10 39.09 -29.31 -35.68
CA ALA A 10 38.68 -29.81 -36.98
C ALA A 10 37.88 -28.75 -37.77
N ASN A 11 36.88 -28.13 -37.14
CA ASN A 11 36.08 -27.08 -37.77
C ASN A 11 36.92 -25.86 -38.18
N ASN A 12 37.89 -25.45 -37.35
CA ASN A 12 38.80 -24.37 -37.71
C ASN A 12 39.74 -24.75 -38.88
N ALA A 13 40.16 -26.00 -38.98
CA ALA A 13 40.99 -26.47 -40.09
C ALA A 13 40.20 -26.50 -41.41
N VAL A 14 38.95 -26.99 -41.37
CA VAL A 14 38.03 -27.00 -42.51
C VAL A 14 37.73 -25.58 -42.98
N ASN A 15 37.38 -24.67 -42.05
CA ASN A 15 37.10 -23.27 -42.39
C ASN A 15 38.30 -22.59 -43.05
N ARG A 16 39.54 -22.87 -42.59
CA ARG A 16 40.75 -22.35 -43.24
C ARG A 16 40.98 -22.92 -44.63
N LEU A 17 40.66 -24.19 -44.84
CA LEU A 17 40.81 -24.84 -46.14
C LEU A 17 39.79 -24.28 -47.15
N LEU A 18 38.53 -24.09 -46.72
CA LEU A 18 37.47 -23.51 -47.53
C LEU A 18 37.80 -22.07 -47.94
N VAL A 19 38.35 -21.27 -47.03
CA VAL A 19 38.83 -19.90 -47.33
C VAL A 19 39.97 -19.88 -48.35
N ARG A 20 40.82 -20.92 -48.37
CA ARG A 20 41.93 -21.02 -49.32
C ARG A 20 41.50 -21.53 -50.69
N MET A 21 40.45 -22.34 -50.75
CA MET A 21 39.92 -22.95 -51.97
C MET A 21 38.94 -22.05 -52.72
N LEU A 22 38.23 -21.17 -52.01
CA LEU A 22 37.23 -20.28 -52.58
C LEU A 22 37.78 -18.83 -52.66
N PRO A 23 38.03 -18.28 -53.86
CA PRO A 23 38.40 -16.87 -53.99
C PRO A 23 37.21 -15.99 -53.56
N GLY A 24 37.46 -15.04 -52.65
CA GLY A 24 36.48 -14.02 -52.24
C GLY A 24 35.84 -14.20 -50.85
N VAL A 25 36.02 -15.33 -50.17
CA VAL A 25 35.55 -15.52 -48.79
C VAL A 25 36.58 -15.02 -47.78
N SER A 26 36.54 -13.73 -47.49
CA SER A 26 37.29 -13.17 -46.36
C SER A 26 36.60 -13.55 -45.05
N HIS A 27 37.37 -13.92 -44.02
CA HIS A 27 36.84 -14.04 -42.66
C HIS A 27 36.34 -12.66 -42.20
N ASP A 28 35.03 -12.44 -42.24
CA ASP A 28 34.39 -11.34 -41.51
C ASP A 28 34.42 -11.64 -40.01
N ASN A 29 35.61 -11.51 -39.43
CA ASN A 29 35.77 -11.32 -38.00
C ASN A 29 36.15 -9.84 -37.83
N GLY A 30 35.15 -8.99 -37.55
CA GLY A 30 35.27 -7.56 -37.25
C GLY A 30 36.05 -7.23 -35.97
N GLY A 31 37.10 -7.99 -35.66
CA GLY A 31 38.06 -7.71 -34.60
C GLY A 31 39.44 -7.54 -35.23
N LYS A 32 40.05 -6.37 -35.03
CA LYS A 32 41.44 -6.06 -35.41
C LYS A 32 42.33 -7.30 -35.19
N MET A 33 42.75 -7.96 -36.27
CA MET A 33 43.77 -9.00 -36.20
C MET A 33 45.03 -8.36 -35.64
N VAL A 34 45.27 -8.55 -34.33
CA VAL A 34 46.57 -8.27 -33.73
C VAL A 34 47.55 -9.17 -34.48
N LYS A 35 48.37 -8.56 -35.36
CA LYS A 35 49.47 -9.24 -36.04
C LYS A 35 50.40 -9.77 -34.95
N ASN A 36 50.18 -11.00 -34.51
CA ASN A 36 51.11 -11.72 -33.66
C ASN A 36 52.36 -11.95 -34.50
N LYS A 37 53.32 -11.02 -34.43
CA LYS A 37 54.67 -11.19 -34.95
C LYS A 37 55.18 -12.49 -34.32
N LYS A 38 55.25 -13.55 -35.13
CA LYS A 38 55.89 -14.81 -34.77
C LYS A 38 57.39 -14.50 -34.69
N GLY A 39 57.83 -14.00 -33.55
CA GLY A 39 59.25 -13.81 -33.26
C GLY A 39 59.99 -15.14 -33.34
N SER A 40 61.32 -15.08 -33.39
CA SER A 40 62.17 -16.28 -33.31
C SER A 40 61.77 -17.14 -32.09
N LYS A 41 61.92 -18.47 -32.20
CA LYS A 41 61.62 -19.40 -31.09
C LYS A 41 62.32 -18.97 -29.79
N ALA A 42 63.51 -18.40 -29.88
CA ALA A 42 64.25 -17.83 -28.75
C ALA A 42 63.51 -16.65 -28.08
N GLN A 43 62.91 -15.73 -28.86
CA GLN A 43 62.10 -14.63 -28.32
C GLN A 43 60.80 -15.14 -27.67
N LEU A 44 60.22 -16.22 -28.19
CA LEU A 44 59.05 -16.85 -27.58
C LEU A 44 59.41 -17.54 -26.26
N ILE A 45 60.58 -18.17 -26.18
CA ILE A 45 61.13 -18.77 -24.96
C ILE A 45 61.37 -17.67 -23.91
N ASP A 46 62.07 -16.58 -24.25
CA ASP A 46 62.31 -15.45 -23.33
C ASP A 46 61.00 -14.84 -22.80
N ARG A 47 60.01 -14.62 -23.68
CA ARG A 47 58.69 -14.11 -23.27
C ARG A 47 57.97 -15.08 -22.33
N ASN A 48 58.07 -16.39 -22.57
CA ASN A 48 57.45 -17.39 -21.72
C ASN A 48 58.17 -17.53 -20.36
N LEU A 49 59.49 -17.41 -20.33
CA LEU A 49 60.28 -17.36 -19.09
C LEU A 49 59.92 -16.12 -18.25
N LYS A 50 59.86 -14.94 -18.86
CA LYS A 50 59.41 -13.70 -18.20
C LYS A 50 57.99 -13.84 -17.63
N ARG A 51 57.05 -14.39 -18.40
CA ARG A 51 55.70 -14.68 -17.89
C ARG A 51 55.70 -15.70 -16.77
N ARG A 52 56.57 -16.73 -16.81
CA ARG A 52 56.65 -17.74 -15.75
C ARG A 52 57.10 -17.10 -14.43
N VAL A 53 58.10 -16.22 -14.46
CA VAL A 53 58.55 -15.46 -13.28
C VAL A 53 57.40 -14.62 -12.73
N GLN A 54 56.70 -13.88 -13.60
CA GLN A 54 55.52 -13.10 -13.21
C GLN A 54 54.42 -13.97 -12.59
N LEU A 55 54.15 -15.16 -13.14
CA LEU A 55 53.16 -16.10 -12.60
C LEU A 55 53.59 -16.69 -11.25
N GLN A 56 54.89 -16.83 -11.01
CA GLN A 56 55.45 -17.32 -9.75
C GLN A 56 55.41 -16.25 -8.65
N GLU A 57 55.53 -14.97 -9.02
CA GLU A 57 55.36 -13.82 -8.13
C GLU A 57 53.89 -13.55 -7.75
N LEU A 58 52.94 -14.03 -8.55
CA LEU A 58 51.52 -13.90 -8.22
C LEU A 58 51.11 -14.80 -7.06
N ASP A 59 50.39 -14.21 -6.11
CA ASP A 59 49.76 -14.96 -5.02
C ASP A 59 48.56 -15.77 -5.53
N VAL A 60 48.85 -17.00 -5.95
CA VAL A 60 47.86 -17.97 -6.46
C VAL A 60 46.74 -18.21 -5.45
N THR A 61 47.03 -18.12 -4.14
CA THR A 61 46.02 -18.37 -3.10
C THR A 61 44.98 -17.25 -3.05
N LYS A 62 45.42 -15.98 -3.15
CA LYS A 62 44.51 -14.83 -3.23
C LYS A 62 43.66 -14.87 -4.49
N LEU A 63 44.23 -15.25 -5.63
CA LEU A 63 43.50 -15.39 -6.89
C LEU A 63 42.45 -16.51 -6.80
N LYS A 64 42.81 -17.69 -6.30
CA LYS A 64 41.86 -18.80 -6.06
C LYS A 64 40.74 -18.40 -5.09
N LYS A 65 41.05 -17.68 -4.01
CA LYS A 65 40.04 -17.14 -3.08
C LYS A 65 39.09 -16.17 -3.77
N LYS A 66 39.59 -15.25 -4.59
CA LYS A 66 38.75 -14.31 -5.37
C LYS A 66 37.83 -15.07 -6.34
N GLN A 67 38.37 -16.02 -7.10
CA GLN A 67 37.58 -16.85 -8.02
C GLN A 67 36.50 -17.65 -7.30
N SER A 68 36.82 -18.26 -6.15
CA SER A 68 35.85 -18.99 -5.33
C SER A 68 34.73 -18.07 -4.82
N LYS A 69 35.06 -16.85 -4.37
CA LYS A 69 34.05 -15.85 -3.96
C LYS A 69 33.12 -15.46 -5.11
N ILE A 70 33.67 -15.26 -6.32
CA ILE A 70 32.89 -14.94 -7.52
C ILE A 70 31.93 -16.09 -7.85
N LYS A 71 32.43 -17.33 -7.92
CA LYS A 71 31.60 -18.52 -8.17
C LYS A 71 30.49 -18.69 -7.13
N ARG A 72 30.79 -18.50 -5.84
CA ARG A 72 29.78 -18.56 -4.77
C ARG A 72 28.70 -17.49 -4.93
N ARG A 73 29.08 -16.28 -5.36
CA ARG A 73 28.13 -15.20 -5.64
C ARG A 73 27.25 -15.52 -6.84
N GLU A 74 27.83 -16.07 -7.90
CA GLU A 74 27.09 -16.50 -9.09
C GLU A 74 26.05 -17.57 -8.75
N VAL A 75 26.45 -18.62 -8.03
CA VAL A 75 25.55 -19.68 -7.59
C VAL A 75 24.43 -19.12 -6.69
N ARG A 76 24.76 -18.21 -5.76
CA ARG A 76 23.75 -17.56 -4.92
C ARG A 76 22.76 -16.73 -5.73
N ASN A 77 23.24 -15.99 -6.73
CA ASN A 77 22.40 -15.19 -7.60
C ASN A 77 21.50 -16.08 -8.46
N GLN A 78 22.03 -17.18 -9.01
CA GLN A 78 21.24 -18.16 -9.74
C GLN A 78 20.14 -18.75 -8.85
N LYS A 79 20.46 -19.15 -7.61
CA LYS A 79 19.46 -19.66 -6.65
C LYS A 79 18.36 -18.63 -6.40
N ARG A 80 18.70 -17.37 -6.12
CA ARG A 80 17.72 -16.29 -5.94
C ARG A 80 16.85 -16.05 -7.17
N ASN A 81 17.43 -16.13 -8.36
CA ASN A 81 16.67 -15.97 -9.60
C ASN A 81 15.68 -17.12 -9.80
N LEU A 82 16.09 -18.36 -9.48
CA LEU A 82 15.19 -19.52 -9.52
C LEU A 82 14.07 -19.41 -8.48
N GLU A 83 14.39 -19.04 -7.24
CA GLU A 83 13.41 -18.78 -6.18
C GLU A 83 12.40 -17.71 -6.60
N HIS A 84 12.87 -16.61 -7.22
CA HIS A 84 12.00 -15.55 -7.74
C HIS A 84 11.10 -16.05 -8.89
N LEU A 85 11.64 -16.84 -9.83
CA LEU A 85 10.84 -17.43 -10.90
C LEU A 85 9.78 -18.39 -10.36
N GLU A 86 10.13 -19.18 -9.34
CA GLU A 86 9.19 -20.06 -8.67
C GLU A 86 8.08 -19.28 -7.97
N GLN A 87 8.41 -18.20 -7.25
CA GLN A 87 7.43 -17.30 -6.64
C GLN A 87 6.47 -16.70 -7.68
N LEU A 88 7.00 -16.23 -8.82
CA LEU A 88 6.17 -15.73 -9.91
C LEU A 88 5.26 -16.80 -10.51
N ALA A 89 5.75 -18.03 -10.63
CA ALA A 89 4.94 -19.15 -11.11
C ALA A 89 3.81 -19.48 -10.12
N ARG A 90 4.12 -19.55 -8.82
CA ARG A 90 3.13 -19.75 -7.75
C ARG A 90 2.08 -18.64 -7.75
N LEU A 91 2.47 -17.38 -7.88
CA LEU A 91 1.55 -16.24 -7.98
C LEU A 91 0.59 -16.40 -9.17
N LYS A 92 1.11 -16.77 -10.35
CA LYS A 92 0.26 -17.01 -11.54
C LYS A 92 -0.75 -18.14 -11.33
N VAL A 93 -0.36 -19.21 -10.61
CA VAL A 93 -1.28 -20.30 -10.26
C VAL A 93 -2.34 -19.80 -9.29
N PHE A 94 -1.92 -19.12 -8.23
CA PHE A 94 -2.81 -18.52 -7.24
C PHE A 94 -3.84 -17.57 -7.87
N GLU A 95 -3.42 -16.70 -8.79
CA GLU A 95 -4.34 -15.81 -9.51
C GLU A 95 -5.39 -16.58 -10.33
N LYS A 96 -5.01 -17.72 -10.92
CA LYS A 96 -5.94 -18.58 -11.65
C LYS A 96 -6.93 -19.24 -10.70
N HIS A 97 -6.46 -19.77 -9.58
CA HIS A 97 -7.30 -20.38 -8.54
C HIS A 97 -8.28 -19.37 -7.94
N LYS A 98 -7.80 -18.15 -7.64
CA LYS A 98 -8.63 -17.04 -7.16
C LYS A 98 -9.70 -16.64 -8.16
N LYS A 99 -9.38 -16.52 -9.46
CA LYS A 99 -10.36 -16.21 -10.51
C LYS A 99 -11.41 -17.29 -10.69
N ARG A 100 -11.04 -18.55 -10.44
CA ARG A 100 -11.95 -19.71 -10.53
C ARG A 100 -12.73 -19.96 -9.23
N GLY A 101 -12.38 -19.29 -8.13
CA GLY A 101 -12.96 -19.52 -6.81
C GLY A 101 -12.55 -20.84 -6.16
N ASN A 102 -11.48 -21.48 -6.64
CA ASN A 102 -10.99 -22.78 -6.11
C ASN A 102 -9.60 -22.59 -5.50
N LEU A 103 -9.54 -21.86 -4.38
CA LEU A 103 -8.32 -21.64 -3.61
C LEU A 103 -8.09 -22.83 -2.67
N THR A 104 -6.87 -23.32 -2.57
CA THR A 104 -6.54 -24.39 -1.61
C THR A 104 -6.43 -23.84 -0.18
N GLU A 105 -6.50 -24.71 0.82
CA GLU A 105 -6.36 -24.30 2.24
C GLU A 105 -5.00 -23.62 2.49
N GLU A 106 -3.92 -24.17 1.93
CA GLU A 106 -2.57 -23.58 2.01
C GLU A 106 -2.47 -22.20 1.35
N GLU A 107 -3.19 -22.02 0.23
CA GLU A 107 -3.23 -20.72 -0.46
C GLU A 107 -4.06 -19.70 0.33
N LEU A 108 -5.10 -20.13 1.04
CA LEU A 108 -5.92 -19.30 1.90
C LEU A 108 -5.15 -18.84 3.15
N THR A 109 -4.43 -19.74 3.81
CA THR A 109 -3.60 -19.37 4.97
C THR A 109 -2.52 -18.39 4.56
N HIS A 110 -1.81 -18.66 3.47
CA HIS A 110 -0.80 -17.75 2.93
C HIS A 110 -1.40 -16.39 2.51
N LEU A 111 -2.61 -16.37 1.94
CA LEU A 111 -3.31 -15.13 1.64
C LEU A 111 -3.63 -14.33 2.91
N ASN A 112 -4.13 -15.00 3.95
CA ASN A 112 -4.44 -14.35 5.23
C ASN A 112 -3.20 -13.77 5.88
N GLU A 113 -2.08 -14.50 5.90
CA GLU A 113 -0.79 -13.98 6.40
C GLU A 113 -0.36 -12.71 5.64
N ILE A 114 -0.48 -12.71 4.31
CA ILE A 114 -0.16 -11.52 3.50
C ILE A 114 -1.12 -10.36 3.81
N VAL A 115 -2.40 -10.64 3.97
CA VAL A 115 -3.41 -9.63 4.32
C VAL A 115 -3.12 -9.03 5.68
N GLU A 116 -2.80 -9.85 6.69
CA GLU A 116 -2.43 -9.39 8.03
C GLU A 116 -1.16 -8.53 8.00
N LEU A 117 -0.11 -8.97 7.31
CA LEU A 117 1.12 -8.19 7.16
C LEU A 117 0.89 -6.86 6.46
N ASN A 118 0.07 -6.85 5.41
CA ASN A 118 -0.28 -5.63 4.70
C ASN A 118 -1.19 -4.72 5.53
N HIS A 119 -2.10 -5.29 6.31
CA HIS A 119 -2.95 -4.55 7.23
C HIS A 119 -2.11 -3.89 8.33
N GLN A 120 -1.17 -4.61 8.93
CA GLN A 120 -0.25 -4.05 9.92
C GLN A 120 0.62 -2.94 9.32
N LYS A 121 1.14 -3.13 8.10
CA LYS A 121 1.88 -2.07 7.39
C LYS A 121 1.03 -0.84 7.10
N ALA A 122 -0.20 -1.03 6.60
CA ALA A 122 -1.13 0.07 6.36
C ALA A 122 -1.49 0.80 7.66
N LYS A 123 -1.79 0.04 8.72
CA LYS A 123 -2.11 0.58 10.04
C LYS A 123 -0.92 1.31 10.65
N SER A 124 0.32 0.90 10.37
CA SER A 124 1.52 1.59 10.85
C SER A 124 1.70 3.00 10.30
N TRP A 125 1.00 3.35 9.21
CA TRP A 125 0.95 4.71 8.69
C TRP A 125 -0.22 5.53 9.25
N GLU A 126 -1.17 4.89 9.94
CA GLU A 126 -2.21 5.60 10.66
C GLU A 126 -1.62 6.22 11.93
N MET A 127 -2.22 7.34 12.36
CA MET A 127 -1.86 7.97 13.63
C MET A 127 -2.19 7.03 14.79
N ASP A 128 -1.40 7.09 15.85
CA ASP A 128 -1.70 6.39 17.11
C ASP A 128 -3.11 6.73 17.61
N GLU A 129 -3.77 5.75 18.23
CA GLU A 129 -5.18 5.84 18.64
C GLU A 129 -5.45 7.08 19.51
N GLU A 130 -4.52 7.42 20.41
CA GLU A 130 -4.60 8.59 21.30
C GLU A 130 -4.59 9.92 20.52
N ASN A 131 -3.65 10.06 19.57
CA ASN A 131 -3.57 11.23 18.71
C ASN A 131 -4.77 11.33 17.75
N LYS A 132 -5.35 10.19 17.37
CA LYS A 132 -6.51 10.11 16.49
C LYS A 132 -7.78 10.62 17.18
N GLU A 133 -7.96 10.31 18.46
CA GLU A 133 -9.08 10.83 19.26
C GLU A 133 -8.98 12.36 19.43
N ASP A 134 -7.81 12.87 19.81
CA ASP A 134 -7.58 14.31 19.97
C ASP A 134 -7.79 15.07 18.64
N LEU A 135 -7.23 14.53 17.55
CA LEU A 135 -7.42 15.10 16.21
C LEU A 135 -8.89 15.05 15.78
N PHE A 136 -9.61 13.98 16.09
CA PHE A 136 -11.03 13.85 15.80
C PHE A 136 -11.86 14.88 16.57
N HIS A 137 -11.56 15.10 17.85
CA HIS A 137 -12.19 16.14 18.65
C HIS A 137 -11.92 17.54 18.10
N LEU A 138 -10.68 17.83 17.73
CA LEU A 138 -10.30 19.09 17.09
C LEU A 138 -10.99 19.29 15.75
N GLN A 139 -11.01 18.26 14.90
CA GLN A 139 -11.69 18.29 13.62
C GLN A 139 -13.19 18.56 13.80
N LYS A 140 -13.84 17.88 14.76
CA LYS A 140 -15.26 18.07 15.06
C LYS A 140 -15.53 19.48 15.60
N TYR A 141 -14.63 20.03 16.41
CA TYR A 141 -14.70 21.40 16.89
C TYR A 141 -14.62 22.41 15.73
N ILE A 142 -13.66 22.25 14.82
CA ILE A 142 -13.50 23.09 13.62
C ILE A 142 -14.72 22.97 12.70
N LEU A 143 -15.20 21.74 12.45
CA LEU A 143 -16.40 21.52 11.62
C LEU A 143 -17.64 22.19 12.22
N LYS A 144 -17.82 22.13 13.54
CA LYS A 144 -18.91 22.82 14.24
C LYS A 144 -18.82 24.35 14.13
N GLY A 145 -17.61 24.89 14.04
CA GLY A 145 -17.36 26.32 13.84
C GLY A 145 -17.50 26.79 12.39
N THR A 146 -17.17 25.94 11.42
CA THR A 146 -17.12 26.27 9.98
C THR A 146 -18.41 25.98 9.26
N VAL A 147 -19.06 24.85 9.56
CA VAL A 147 -20.38 24.52 9.02
C VAL A 147 -21.39 25.21 9.93
N GLY A 148 -22.07 26.25 9.43
CA GLY A 148 -23.01 27.10 10.16
C GLY A 148 -24.31 26.42 10.62
N ASP A 149 -24.22 25.19 11.13
CA ASP A 149 -25.34 24.36 11.53
C ASP A 149 -26.02 24.87 12.82
N SER A 150 -25.34 25.73 13.58
CA SER A 150 -25.93 26.45 14.71
C SER A 150 -27.10 27.36 14.26
N GLY A 151 -27.00 27.97 13.08
CA GLY A 151 -28.06 28.79 12.48
C GLY A 151 -29.23 27.94 11.99
N ARG A 152 -28.95 26.78 11.39
CA ARG A 152 -29.96 25.85 10.87
C ARG A 152 -30.73 25.16 12.00
N SER A 153 -30.03 24.70 13.04
CA SER A 153 -30.63 24.13 14.26
C SER A 153 -31.50 25.15 15.00
N ARG A 154 -31.01 26.39 15.17
CA ARG A 154 -31.81 27.49 15.76
C ARG A 154 -33.06 27.82 14.92
N SER A 155 -32.92 27.86 13.60
CA SER A 155 -34.04 28.12 12.68
C SER A 155 -35.11 27.03 12.76
N ASN A 156 -34.71 25.76 12.73
CA ASN A 156 -35.64 24.63 12.86
C ASN A 156 -36.35 24.64 14.21
N LYS A 157 -35.64 24.90 15.31
CA LYS A 157 -36.23 24.97 16.66
C LYS A 157 -37.20 26.15 16.79
N ARG A 158 -36.96 27.27 16.09
CA ARG A 158 -37.90 28.41 16.03
C ARG A 158 -39.16 28.06 15.22
N ARG A 159 -39.02 27.36 14.09
CA ARG A 159 -40.16 26.86 13.29
C ARG A 159 -41.01 25.86 14.07
N GLU A 160 -40.37 24.98 14.81
CA GLU A 160 -41.08 23.98 15.64
C GLU A 160 -41.83 24.65 16.80
N ARG A 161 -41.21 25.62 17.49
CA ARG A 161 -41.89 26.40 18.53
C ARG A 161 -43.09 27.19 18.01
N THR A 162 -42.98 27.81 16.84
CA THR A 162 -44.09 28.55 16.22
C THR A 162 -45.21 27.64 15.77
N LYS A 163 -44.88 26.45 15.24
CA LYS A 163 -45.86 25.41 14.93
C LYS A 163 -46.62 24.95 16.18
N ASN A 164 -45.89 24.60 17.24
CA ASN A 164 -46.48 24.12 18.50
C ASN A 164 -47.33 25.21 19.20
N PHE A 165 -46.96 26.49 19.08
CA PHE A 165 -47.77 27.60 19.61
C PHE A 165 -49.08 27.78 18.83
N ASN A 166 -49.04 27.69 17.50
CA ASN A 166 -50.24 27.81 16.66
C ASN A 166 -51.18 26.60 16.81
N GLU A 167 -50.65 25.39 17.00
CA GLU A 167 -51.45 24.21 17.32
C GLU A 167 -52.14 24.32 18.68
N ARG A 168 -51.47 24.88 19.71
CA ARG A 168 -52.08 25.15 21.02
C ARG A 168 -53.20 26.19 20.96
N LYS A 169 -53.11 27.19 20.08
CA LYS A 169 -54.22 28.15 19.83
C LYS A 169 -55.42 27.50 19.13
N GLY A 170 -55.21 26.49 18.29
CA GLY A 170 -56.28 25.73 17.64
C GLY A 170 -57.11 24.85 18.60
N ALA A 171 -56.55 24.45 19.74
CA ALA A 171 -57.23 23.60 20.72
C ALA A 171 -58.21 24.33 21.65
N SER A 172 -58.17 25.67 21.71
CA SER A 172 -59.03 26.48 22.60
C SER A 172 -60.34 26.95 21.93
N ALA A 173 -60.44 26.90 20.60
CA ALA A 173 -61.57 27.46 19.87
C ALA A 173 -62.89 26.64 19.95
N SER A 174 -62.87 25.47 20.58
CA SER A 174 -64.03 24.56 20.66
C SER A 174 -64.73 24.51 22.02
N VAL A 175 -64.18 25.12 23.08
CA VAL A 175 -64.78 25.04 24.43
C VAL A 175 -65.80 26.18 24.68
N THR A 176 -65.66 27.32 24.03
CA THR A 176 -66.53 28.50 24.21
C THR A 176 -67.80 28.50 23.35
N ARG A 177 -68.02 27.51 22.48
CA ARG A 177 -69.21 27.49 21.60
C ARG A 177 -70.52 27.10 22.29
N ARG A 178 -70.49 26.57 23.52
CA ARG A 178 -71.73 26.15 24.22
C ARG A 178 -72.46 27.29 24.92
N TYR A 179 -71.79 28.41 25.21
CA TYR A 179 -72.39 29.59 25.84
C TYR A 179 -71.86 30.87 25.19
N PRO A 180 -72.45 31.30 24.06
CA PRO A 180 -72.14 32.59 23.47
C PRO A 180 -72.67 33.71 24.39
N GLY A 181 -71.87 34.12 25.37
CA GLY A 181 -72.27 35.10 26.39
C GLY A 181 -71.64 34.89 27.77
N LEU A 182 -70.85 33.83 27.98
CA LEU A 182 -70.17 33.61 29.26
C LEU A 182 -68.96 34.53 29.47
N THR A 183 -68.42 35.13 28.41
CA THR A 183 -67.18 35.93 28.45
C THR A 183 -67.29 37.43 28.19
N PRO A 184 -68.38 38.03 27.65
CA PRO A 184 -68.51 39.49 27.63
C PRO A 184 -69.23 39.95 28.90
N GLY A 185 -68.48 40.21 29.97
CA GLY A 185 -69.03 40.74 31.23
C GLY A 185 -68.48 40.13 32.51
N LEU A 186 -67.66 39.07 32.44
CA LEU A 186 -66.93 38.58 33.60
C LEU A 186 -65.73 39.51 33.85
N ALA A 187 -65.66 40.13 35.03
CA ALA A 187 -64.55 40.99 35.41
C ALA A 187 -63.25 40.15 35.49
N PRO A 188 -62.11 40.67 35.04
CA PRO A 188 -60.83 40.00 35.26
C PRO A 188 -60.57 39.96 36.77
N VAL A 189 -60.65 38.75 37.34
CA VAL A 189 -60.31 38.49 38.74
C VAL A 189 -58.79 38.43 38.83
N ASP A 190 -58.19 39.33 39.63
CA ASP A 190 -56.77 39.31 39.94
C ASP A 190 -56.48 38.28 41.04
N MET A 191 -55.27 37.71 41.05
CA MET A 191 -54.89 36.63 41.99
C MET A 191 -54.93 37.04 43.48
N SER A 192 -55.15 38.32 43.79
CA SER A 192 -55.28 38.85 45.15
C SER A 192 -56.72 38.77 45.71
N ASP A 193 -57.73 38.50 44.89
CA ASP A 193 -59.15 38.44 45.31
C ASP A 193 -59.58 37.04 45.77
N GLU A 194 -58.74 36.01 45.62
CA GLU A 194 -59.05 34.64 46.05
C GLU A 194 -58.54 34.31 47.48
N GLU A 195 -57.79 35.21 48.13
CA GLU A 195 -57.12 34.94 49.42
C GLU A 195 -57.64 35.76 50.63
N GLU A 196 -58.89 36.25 50.61
CA GLU A 196 -59.48 36.83 51.83
C GLU A 196 -60.95 36.42 52.02
N SER A 197 -61.15 35.26 52.66
CA SER A 197 -62.45 34.88 53.23
C SER A 197 -62.33 34.75 54.75
N SER A 198 -62.47 35.90 55.40
CA SER A 198 -62.93 36.19 56.77
C SER A 198 -63.26 34.99 57.67
N GLU A 199 -62.36 34.70 58.60
CA GLU A 199 -62.62 33.90 59.80
C GLU A 199 -62.50 34.79 61.04
N GLU A 200 -63.59 35.50 61.37
CA GLU A 200 -63.76 36.24 62.62
C GLU A 200 -65.26 36.31 62.96
N GLU A 201 -65.77 35.34 63.72
CA GLU A 201 -66.75 35.58 64.78
C GLU A 201 -66.98 34.33 65.65
N ARG A 202 -66.97 34.51 66.99
CA ARG A 202 -67.35 33.62 68.12
C ARG A 202 -66.13 33.01 68.85
N GLU A 203 -65.89 33.27 70.14
CA GLU A 203 -66.80 33.17 71.29
C GLU A 203 -66.36 34.09 72.47
N GLU A 204 -67.28 34.90 72.98
CA GLU A 204 -67.36 35.26 74.41
C GLU A 204 -68.56 34.49 75.00
N LEU A 205 -68.29 33.59 75.96
CA LEU A 205 -69.08 33.32 77.16
C LEU A 205 -68.35 32.33 78.08
#